data_AF-A0A6L7CQT0-F1
#
_entry.id   AF-A0A6L7CQT0-F1
#
_cell.length_a   1.000
_cell.length_b   1.000
_cell.length_c   1.000
_cell.angle_alpha   90.00
_cell.angle_beta   90.00
_cell.angle_gamma   90.00
#
_symmetry.space_group_name_H-M   'P 1'
#
loop_
_entity.id
_entity.type
_entity.pdbx_description
1 polymer ?
#
loop_
_entity_poly.entity_id
_entity_poly.type
_entity_poly.pdbx_seq_one_letter_code
_entity_poly.pdbx_strand_id
1 'polypeptide(L)' 'IHLHAWHVPDFHGTLQAHEHQALVWCSPEEALQYPLAPADIPLLEAFMALRAARPAD' A
#
# COMPACT_ATOMS: atom_id res chain seq x y z
N ILE A 1 0.18 -20.16 -6.34
CA ILE A 1 0.44 -18.77 -6.79
C ILE A 1 1.05 -18.04 -5.61
N HIS A 2 2.09 -17.24 -5.86
CA HIS A 2 2.75 -16.42 -4.84
C HIS A 2 2.65 -14.95 -5.26
N LEU A 3 2.33 -14.08 -4.32
CA LEU A 3 2.35 -12.64 -4.50
C LEU A 3 3.55 -12.07 -3.77
N HIS A 4 4.23 -11.12 -4.41
CA HIS A 4 5.34 -10.37 -3.83
C HIS A 4 4.91 -8.91 -3.71
N ALA A 5 5.19 -8.32 -2.55
CA ALA A 5 4.92 -6.91 -2.27
C ALA A 5 6.22 -6.22 -1.83
N TRP A 6 6.36 -4.94 -2.16
CA TRP A 6 7.53 -4.13 -1.82
C TRP A 6 7.08 -2.92 -0.99
N HIS A 7 7.74 -2.72 0.15
CA HIS A 7 7.60 -1.50 0.93
C HIS A 7 8.63 -0.48 0.47
N VAL A 8 8.15 0.68 0.01
CA VAL A 8 8.96 1.80 -0.47
C VAL A 8 8.80 2.97 0.52
N PRO A 9 9.73 3.16 1.48
CA PRO A 9 9.59 4.19 2.52
C PRO A 9 9.84 5.61 2.00
N ASP A 10 10.61 5.75 0.92
CA ASP A 10 10.97 7.02 0.32
C ASP A 10 10.92 6.90 -1.21
N PHE A 11 10.37 7.92 -1.85
CA PHE A 11 10.15 7.99 -3.28
C PHE A 11 10.46 9.39 -3.80
N HIS A 12 11.09 9.46 -4.98
CA HIS A 12 11.43 10.70 -5.64
C HIS A 12 10.79 10.75 -7.04
N GLY A 13 10.26 11.92 -7.40
CA GLY A 13 9.60 12.16 -8.69
C GLY A 13 8.10 12.42 -8.53
N THR A 14 7.37 12.31 -9.63
CA THR A 14 5.91 12.49 -9.65
C THR A 14 5.26 11.19 -10.10
N LEU A 15 4.30 10.69 -9.32
CA LEU A 15 3.47 9.56 -9.75
C LEU A 15 2.60 9.99 -10.93
N GLN A 16 2.60 9.19 -11.99
CA GLN A 16 1.78 9.43 -13.18
C GLN A 16 0.80 8.28 -13.33
N ALA A 17 -0.49 8.61 -13.39
CA ALA A 17 -1.51 7.65 -13.78
C ALA A 17 -1.43 7.46 -15.30
N HIS A 18 -1.34 6.22 -15.74
CA HIS A 18 -1.52 5.87 -17.15
C HIS A 18 -2.98 5.50 -17.41
N GLU A 19 -3.25 4.83 -18.53
CA GLU A 19 -4.60 4.43 -18.92
C GLU A 19 -5.25 3.54 -17.86
N HIS A 20 -6.51 3.84 -17.54
CA HIS A 20 -7.36 3.11 -16.57
C HIS A 20 -6.84 3.09 -15.13
N GLN A 21 -6.07 4.10 -14.72
CA GLN A 21 -5.59 4.24 -13.35
C GLN A 21 -6.16 5.49 -12.68
N ALA A 22 -6.61 5.33 -11.44
CA ALA A 22 -6.86 6.43 -10.51
C ALA A 22 -5.81 6.35 -9.41
N LEU A 23 -5.19 7.48 -9.08
CA LEU A 23 -4.20 7.57 -8.01
C LEU A 23 -4.77 8.40 -6.87
N VAL A 24 -4.58 7.89 -5.66
CA VAL A 24 -4.98 8.57 -4.42
C VAL A 24 -3.89 8.33 -3.37
N TRP A 25 -3.54 9.39 -2.65
CA TRP A 25 -2.76 9.28 -1.43
C TRP A 25 -3.72 8.99 -0.29
N CYS A 26 -3.49 7.89 0.43
CA CYS A 26 -4.27 7.51 1.60
C CYS A 26 -3.37 6.83 2.64
N SER A 27 -3.81 6.85 3.89
CA SER A 27 -3.23 6.02 4.94
C SER A 27 -3.56 4.53 4.69
N PRO A 28 -2.76 3.59 5.22
CA PRO A 28 -3.08 2.17 5.10
C PRO A 28 -4.45 1.78 5.66
N GLU A 29 -4.90 2.45 6.70
CA GLU A 29 -6.21 2.25 7.31
C GLU A 29 -7.35 2.70 6.37
N GLU A 30 -7.19 3.83 5.68
CA GLU A 30 -8.14 4.30 4.67
C GLU A 30 -8.15 3.39 3.43
N ALA A 31 -7.01 2.79 3.06
CA ALA A 31 -6.93 1.88 1.92
C ALA A 31 -7.87 0.66 2.04
N LEU A 32 -8.16 0.20 3.26
CA LEU A 32 -9.11 -0.89 3.52
C LEU A 32 -10.57 -0.55 3.17
N GLN A 33 -10.89 0.73 2.95
CA GLN A 33 -12.23 1.17 2.55
C GLN A 33 -12.47 1.07 1.04
N TYR A 34 -11.41 0.82 0.25
CA TYR A 34 -11.51 0.63 -1.20
C TYR A 34 -11.86 -0.82 -1.55
N PRO A 35 -12.43 -1.09 -2.75
CA PRO A 35 -12.75 -2.44 -3.20
C PRO A 35 -11.48 -3.21 -3.61
N LEU A 36 -10.65 -3.56 -2.64
CA LEU A 36 -9.43 -4.36 -2.83
C LEU A 36 -9.75 -5.78 -3.28
N ALA A 37 -8.88 -6.40 -4.07
CA ALA A 37 -9.04 -7.82 -4.34
C ALA A 37 -8.75 -8.62 -3.06
N PRO A 38 -9.38 -9.79 -2.85
CA PRO A 38 -9.19 -10.58 -1.63
C PRO A 38 -7.74 -10.95 -1.32
N ALA A 39 -6.87 -11.00 -2.33
CA ALA A 39 -5.46 -11.34 -2.19
C ALA A 39 -4.58 -10.14 -1.74
N ASP A 40 -5.06 -8.91 -1.89
CA ASP A 40 -4.33 -7.69 -1.51
C ASP A 40 -4.53 -7.34 -0.02
N ILE A 41 -5.67 -7.72 0.56
CA ILE A 41 -6.00 -7.50 1.97
C ILE A 41 -4.90 -8.02 2.92
N PRO A 42 -4.47 -9.30 2.85
CA PRO A 42 -3.43 -9.80 3.75
C PRO A 42 -2.06 -9.15 3.52
N LEU A 43 -1.78 -8.64 2.32
CA LEU A 43 -0.54 -7.89 2.05
C LEU A 43 -0.56 -6.52 2.74
N LEU A 44 -1.72 -5.84 2.70
CA LEU A 44 -1.91 -4.55 3.37
C LEU A 44 -1.86 -4.69 4.90
N GLU A 45 -2.49 -5.73 5.46
CA GLU A 45 -2.41 -6.04 6.90
C GLU A 45 -0.97 -6.31 7.35
N ALA A 46 -0.21 -7.11 6.58
CA ALA A 46 1.21 -7.36 6.86
C ALA A 46 2.05 -6.08 6.80
N PHE A 47 1.75 -5.19 5.85
CA PHE A 47 2.40 -3.88 5.75
C PHE A 47 2.13 -2.99 6.97
N MET A 48 0.88 -2.95 7.44
CA MET A 48 0.49 -2.19 8.64
C MET A 48 1.21 -2.70 9.89
N ALA A 49 1.28 -4.02 10.07
CA ALA A 49 2.03 -4.63 11.18
C ALA A 49 3.53 -4.29 11.13
N LEU A 50 4.14 -4.34 9.94
CA LEU A 50 5.54 -3.95 9.74
C LEU A 50 5.79 -2.47 10.05
N ARG A 51 4.84 -1.58 9.73
CA ARG A 51 4.94 -0.14 10.06
C ARG A 51 4.80 0.09 11.56
N ALA A 52 3.81 -0.52 12.20
CA ALA A 52 3.59 -0.41 13.64
C ALA A 52 4.78 -0.93 14.46
N ALA A 53 5.55 -1.87 13.92
CA ALA A 53 6.75 -2.42 14.55
C ALA A 53 7.97 -1.48 14.51
N ARG A 54 7.93 -0.37 13.75
CA ARG A 54 9.03 0.60 13.72
C ARG A 54 8.90 1.55 14.92
N PRO A 55 10.00 1.84 15.64
CA PRO A 55 9.98 2.89 16.65
C PRO A 55 9.46 4.19 16.02
N ALA A 56 8.65 4.95 16.76
CA ALA A 56 8.39 6.34 16.38
C ALA A 56 9.73 7.07 16.44
N ASP A 57 10.24 7.51 15.28
CA ASP A 57 11.44 8.36 15.17
C ASP A 57 11.32 9.63 16.02
#